data_AF-A0A6V7NZ39-F1
#
_entry.id   AF-A0A6V7NZ39-F1
#
_cell.length_a   1.000
_cell.length_b   1.000
_cell.length_c   1.000
_cell.angle_alpha   90.00
_cell.angle_beta   90.00
_cell.angle_gamma   90.00
#
_symmetry.space_group_name_H-M   'P 1'
#
loop_
_entity.id
_entity.type
_entity.pdbx_description
1 polymer ?
#
loop_
_entity_poly.entity_id
_entity_poly.type
_entity_poly.pdbx_seq_one_letter_code
_entity_poly.pdbx_strand_id
1 'polypeptide(L)'
;MEMQSIKEALRYLMGFAGPSGFGSSSTADQVTAQDSSHSIPPNLTAIITGATSGIGAETARVLAKRGLRLIIPARDVKRAAEVRERIRRESPTAEIVVIEMDLSSIASIRRFCARFLALGLPLNILIYNATTAYAQSKLANIMHAKEIARQLKEKGVTINTVHPGIVKTGIIRDHKGLITGKPSFSRA
;
A
#
# COMPACT_ATOMS: atom_id res chain seq x y z
N MET A 1 -33.01 -3.88 -8.12
CA MET A 1 -31.57 -3.55 -8.32
C MET A 1 -30.72 -3.81 -7.05
N GLU A 2 -31.28 -3.76 -5.83
CA GLU A 2 -30.55 -4.04 -4.57
C GLU A 2 -30.12 -5.51 -4.38
N MET A 3 -30.92 -6.47 -4.84
CA MET A 3 -30.63 -7.91 -4.67
C MET A 3 -29.35 -8.35 -5.40
N GLN A 4 -29.01 -7.70 -6.52
CA GLN A 4 -27.84 -8.06 -7.32
C GLN A 4 -26.54 -7.55 -6.67
N SER A 5 -26.54 -6.32 -6.14
CA SER A 5 -25.39 -5.76 -5.44
C SER A 5 -25.08 -6.52 -4.14
N ILE A 6 -26.12 -6.97 -3.42
CA ILE A 6 -25.96 -7.81 -2.22
C ILE A 6 -25.41 -9.19 -2.60
N LYS A 7 -25.86 -9.79 -3.70
CA LYS A 7 -25.30 -11.05 -4.22
C LYS A 7 -23.84 -10.90 -4.64
N GLU A 8 -23.45 -9.84 -5.33
CA GLU A 8 -22.07 -9.58 -5.73
C GLU A 8 -21.15 -9.37 -4.51
N ALA A 9 -21.63 -8.60 -3.54
CA ALA A 9 -20.99 -8.40 -2.25
C ALA A 9 -20.75 -9.72 -1.49
N LEU A 10 -21.79 -10.55 -1.37
CA LEU A 10 -21.72 -11.87 -0.76
C LEU A 10 -20.77 -12.80 -1.52
N ARG A 11 -20.80 -12.77 -2.87
CA ARG A 11 -19.88 -13.55 -3.70
C ARG A 11 -18.43 -13.13 -3.50
N TYR A 12 -18.17 -11.83 -3.41
CA TYR A 12 -16.85 -11.30 -3.10
C TYR A 12 -16.38 -11.73 -1.71
N LEU A 13 -17.22 -11.63 -0.69
CA LEU A 13 -16.89 -12.07 0.68
C LEU A 13 -16.66 -13.59 0.78
N MET A 14 -17.40 -14.38 0.00
CA MET A 14 -17.23 -15.84 -0.10
C MET A 14 -16.06 -16.26 -0.99
N GLY A 15 -15.31 -15.32 -1.57
CA GLY A 15 -14.11 -15.62 -2.36
C GLY A 15 -14.37 -16.16 -3.76
N PHE A 16 -15.59 -15.99 -4.30
CA PHE A 16 -15.86 -16.39 -5.68
C PHE A 16 -15.03 -15.56 -6.66
N ALA A 17 -14.45 -16.23 -7.66
CA ALA A 17 -13.72 -15.59 -8.74
C ALA A 17 -14.63 -14.65 -9.57
N GLY A 18 -14.09 -13.48 -9.90
CA GLY A 18 -14.71 -12.52 -10.82
C GLY A 18 -14.32 -12.78 -12.28
N PRO A 19 -14.60 -11.83 -13.19
CA PRO A 19 -14.24 -11.94 -14.61
C PRO A 19 -12.74 -12.12 -14.89
N SER A 20 -11.88 -11.70 -13.96
CA SER A 20 -10.42 -11.91 -14.02
C SER A 20 -9.98 -13.34 -13.69
N GLY A 21 -10.89 -14.24 -13.28
CA GLY A 21 -10.56 -15.57 -12.79
C GLY A 21 -10.09 -15.60 -11.32
N PHE A 22 -9.96 -14.45 -10.66
CA PHE A 22 -9.50 -14.33 -9.27
C PHE A 22 -10.58 -13.71 -8.37
N GLY A 23 -10.56 -14.10 -7.09
CA GLY A 23 -11.48 -13.62 -6.04
C GLY A 23 -10.72 -13.22 -4.78
N SER A 24 -11.44 -12.81 -3.72
CA SER A 24 -10.82 -12.39 -2.45
C SER A 24 -10.07 -13.51 -1.70
N SER A 25 -10.30 -14.77 -2.07
CA SER A 25 -9.60 -15.95 -1.56
C SER A 25 -8.37 -16.33 -2.38
N SER A 26 -8.17 -15.71 -3.55
CA SER A 26 -7.01 -15.99 -4.40
C SER A 26 -5.73 -15.48 -3.77
N THR A 27 -4.68 -16.29 -3.79
CA THR A 27 -3.38 -15.91 -3.25
C THR A 27 -2.56 -15.15 -4.28
N ALA A 28 -1.61 -14.33 -3.82
CA ALA A 28 -0.69 -13.63 -4.71
C ALA A 28 0.16 -14.60 -5.57
N ASP A 29 0.47 -15.80 -5.04
CA ASP A 29 1.12 -16.86 -5.80
C ASP A 29 0.23 -17.36 -6.96
N GLN A 30 -1.06 -17.61 -6.71
CA GLN A 30 -2.02 -18.03 -7.75
C GLN A 30 -2.19 -16.98 -8.84
N VAL A 31 -2.34 -15.71 -8.45
CA VAL A 31 -2.51 -14.59 -9.38
C VAL A 31 -1.30 -14.45 -10.30
N THR A 32 -0.10 -14.56 -9.74
CA THR A 32 1.11 -14.41 -10.53
C THR A 32 1.42 -15.65 -11.37
N ALA A 33 0.95 -16.85 -11.00
CA ALA A 33 1.31 -18.11 -11.67
C ALA A 33 0.70 -18.28 -13.08
N GLN A 34 -0.45 -17.66 -13.35
CA GLN A 34 -1.15 -17.86 -14.63
C GLN A 34 -0.54 -17.08 -15.79
N ASP A 35 0.20 -16.00 -15.54
CA ASP A 35 0.78 -15.17 -16.61
C ASP A 35 2.16 -15.67 -17.04
N SER A 36 2.21 -16.93 -17.49
CA SER A 36 3.41 -17.55 -18.09
C SER A 36 3.53 -17.31 -19.59
N SER A 37 2.56 -16.60 -20.18
CA SER A 37 2.52 -16.28 -21.61
C SER A 37 3.52 -15.17 -21.99
N HIS A 38 3.92 -14.34 -21.04
CA HIS A 38 4.92 -13.29 -21.21
C HIS A 38 6.02 -13.49 -20.16
N SER A 39 7.23 -13.80 -20.61
CA SER A 39 8.36 -13.94 -19.69
C SER A 39 8.67 -12.58 -19.06
N ILE A 40 8.73 -12.54 -17.72
CA ILE A 40 9.20 -11.35 -17.01
C ILE A 40 10.65 -11.09 -17.45
N PRO A 41 10.96 -9.87 -17.96
CA PRO A 41 12.33 -9.54 -18.34
C PRO A 41 13.31 -9.80 -17.17
N PRO A 42 14.51 -10.32 -17.43
CA PRO A 42 15.50 -10.51 -16.38
C PRO A 42 15.94 -9.15 -15.80
N ASN A 43 16.39 -9.17 -14.54
CA ASN A 43 17.03 -8.04 -13.86
C ASN A 43 16.14 -6.80 -13.59
N LEU A 44 14.81 -6.96 -13.57
CA LEU A 44 13.93 -5.88 -13.12
C LEU A 44 14.15 -5.58 -11.63
N THR A 45 14.20 -4.29 -11.32
CA THR A 45 14.38 -3.78 -9.97
C THR A 45 13.13 -3.04 -9.50
N ALA A 46 12.62 -3.43 -8.32
CA ALA A 46 11.44 -2.85 -7.71
C ALA A 46 11.77 -2.20 -6.36
N ILE A 47 11.31 -0.96 -6.14
CA ILE A 47 11.29 -0.33 -4.81
C ILE A 47 9.92 -0.56 -4.18
N ILE A 48 9.87 -1.11 -2.97
CA ILE A 48 8.61 -1.38 -2.25
C ILE A 48 8.65 -0.67 -0.90
N THR A 49 7.90 0.42 -0.78
CA THR A 49 7.71 1.11 0.51
C THR A 49 6.75 0.34 1.40
N GLY A 50 7.01 0.31 2.71
CA GLY A 50 6.13 -0.38 3.66
C GLY A 50 6.16 -1.92 3.55
N ALA A 51 7.25 -2.50 3.03
CA ALA A 51 7.39 -3.94 2.83
C ALA A 51 7.76 -4.74 4.09
N THR A 52 7.66 -4.14 5.29
CA THR A 52 8.04 -4.79 6.56
C THR A 52 6.91 -5.60 7.21
N SER A 53 5.69 -5.56 6.64
CA SER A 53 4.51 -6.30 7.12
C SER A 53 3.37 -6.30 6.09
N GLY A 54 2.36 -7.14 6.32
CA GLY A 54 1.10 -7.12 5.58
C GLY A 54 1.28 -7.28 4.06
N ILE A 55 0.48 -6.53 3.29
CA ILE A 55 0.45 -6.58 1.83
C ILE A 55 1.82 -6.27 1.22
N GLY A 56 2.55 -5.29 1.76
CA GLY A 56 3.88 -4.93 1.25
C GLY A 56 4.89 -6.05 1.41
N ALA A 57 4.89 -6.74 2.56
CA ALA A 57 5.79 -7.88 2.78
C ALA A 57 5.43 -9.08 1.90
N GLU A 58 4.14 -9.33 1.69
CA GLU A 58 3.66 -10.38 0.81
C GLU A 58 3.99 -10.08 -0.66
N THR A 59 3.84 -8.82 -1.08
CA THR A 59 4.22 -8.35 -2.41
C THR A 59 5.72 -8.54 -2.65
N ALA A 60 6.56 -8.17 -1.67
CA ALA A 60 8.00 -8.41 -1.73
C ALA A 60 8.31 -9.92 -1.87
N ARG A 61 7.64 -10.78 -1.09
CA ARG A 61 7.85 -12.23 -1.16
C ARG A 61 7.55 -12.79 -2.55
N VAL A 62 6.40 -12.43 -3.12
CA VAL A 62 6.00 -12.94 -4.45
C VAL A 62 6.85 -12.37 -5.57
N LEU A 63 7.20 -11.08 -5.54
CA LEU A 63 8.09 -10.51 -6.56
C LEU A 63 9.50 -11.10 -6.50
N ALA A 64 10.02 -11.39 -5.31
CA ALA A 64 11.28 -12.10 -5.14
C ALA A 64 11.24 -13.51 -5.75
N LYS A 65 10.13 -14.26 -5.56
CA LYS A 65 9.92 -15.57 -6.21
C LYS A 65 9.91 -15.49 -7.74
N ARG A 66 9.59 -14.31 -8.29
CA ARG A 66 9.61 -14.04 -9.75
C ARG A 66 10.95 -13.53 -10.26
N GLY A 67 11.97 -13.49 -9.41
CA GLY A 67 13.33 -13.12 -9.80
C GLY A 67 13.56 -11.62 -9.92
N LEU A 68 12.67 -10.79 -9.38
CA LEU A 68 12.92 -9.34 -9.32
C LEU A 68 13.93 -9.03 -8.21
N ARG A 69 14.82 -8.07 -8.48
CA ARG A 69 15.64 -7.43 -7.47
C ARG A 69 14.77 -6.47 -6.66
N LEU A 70 14.83 -6.54 -5.34
CA LEU A 70 14.03 -5.68 -4.47
C LEU A 70 14.89 -4.69 -3.70
N ILE A 71 14.44 -3.44 -3.67
CA ILE A 71 14.92 -2.42 -2.76
C ILE A 71 13.81 -2.16 -1.73
N ILE A 72 14.08 -2.47 -0.47
CA ILE A 72 13.13 -2.29 0.64
C ILE A 72 13.59 -1.10 1.48
N PRO A 73 13.05 0.11 1.23
CA PRO A 73 13.18 1.22 2.15
C PRO A 73 12.44 0.94 3.46
N ALA A 74 13.10 1.13 4.60
CA ALA A 74 12.47 0.93 5.90
C ALA A 74 13.03 1.88 6.97
N ARG A 75 12.17 2.31 7.90
CA ARG A 75 12.58 3.03 9.12
C ARG A 75 13.30 2.08 10.09
N ASP A 76 12.73 0.91 10.27
CA ASP A 76 13.31 -0.18 11.06
C ASP A 76 14.02 -1.16 10.13
N VAL A 77 15.33 -0.96 9.99
CA VAL A 77 16.19 -1.79 9.14
C VAL A 77 16.29 -3.23 9.66
N LYS A 78 16.20 -3.42 10.98
CA LYS A 78 16.26 -4.76 11.59
C LYS A 78 15.03 -5.59 11.20
N ARG A 79 13.83 -5.02 11.35
CA ARG A 79 12.58 -5.67 10.92
C ARG A 79 12.56 -5.94 9.41
N ALA A 80 13.09 -5.02 8.61
CA ALA A 80 13.22 -5.24 7.16
C ALA A 80 14.20 -6.37 6.82
N ALA A 81 15.31 -6.48 7.57
CA ALA A 81 16.25 -7.60 7.42
C ALA A 81 15.61 -8.94 7.80
N GLU A 82 14.80 -9.00 8.85
CA GLU A 82 14.04 -10.22 9.21
C GLU A 82 13.08 -10.64 8.10
N VAL A 83 12.40 -9.70 7.45
CA VAL A 83 11.56 -9.97 6.28
C VAL A 83 12.39 -10.48 5.11
N ARG A 84 13.54 -9.86 4.83
CA ARG A 84 14.48 -10.33 3.81
C ARG A 84 14.89 -11.78 4.06
N GLU A 85 15.32 -12.13 5.28
CA GLU A 85 15.73 -13.51 5.59
C GLU A 85 14.57 -14.50 5.48
N ARG A 86 13.34 -14.09 5.83
CA ARG A 86 12.15 -14.90 5.61
C ARG A 86 11.90 -15.19 4.14
N ILE A 87 12.02 -14.17 3.28
CA ILE A 87 11.85 -14.33 1.83
C ILE A 87 12.96 -15.23 1.27
N ARG A 88 14.22 -15.04 1.70
CA ARG A 88 15.36 -15.86 1.25
C ARG A 88 15.25 -17.33 1.60
N ARG A 89 14.56 -17.69 2.69
CA ARG A 89 14.25 -19.10 2.99
C ARG A 89 13.39 -19.77 1.92
N GLU A 90 12.51 -19.02 1.26
CA GLU A 90 11.67 -19.52 0.15
C GLU A 90 12.32 -19.28 -1.22
N SER A 91 13.23 -18.32 -1.32
CA SER A 91 13.91 -17.93 -2.56
C SER A 91 15.36 -17.58 -2.29
N PRO A 92 16.26 -18.59 -2.20
CA PRO A 92 17.66 -18.38 -1.81
C PRO A 92 18.43 -17.45 -2.74
N THR A 93 18.02 -17.35 -4.00
CA THR A 93 18.62 -16.48 -5.03
C THR A 93 18.05 -15.05 -5.00
N ALA A 94 17.11 -14.74 -4.12
CA ALA A 94 16.46 -13.43 -4.08
C ALA A 94 17.46 -12.32 -3.72
N GLU A 95 17.61 -11.37 -4.63
CA GLU A 95 18.41 -10.17 -4.43
C GLU A 95 17.56 -9.08 -3.77
N ILE A 96 17.81 -8.81 -2.49
CA ILE A 96 17.03 -7.87 -1.68
C ILE A 96 17.99 -6.94 -0.93
N VAL A 97 17.93 -5.66 -1.24
CA VAL A 97 18.69 -4.60 -0.59
C VAL A 97 17.77 -3.84 0.35
N VAL A 98 18.15 -3.75 1.63
CA VAL A 98 17.45 -2.92 2.61
C VAL A 98 18.20 -1.61 2.75
N ILE A 99 17.48 -0.49 2.64
CA ILE A 99 18.06 0.85 2.82
C ILE A 99 17.20 1.60 3.84
N GLU A 100 17.83 2.27 4.79
CA GLU A 100 17.09 3.10 5.74
C GLU A 100 16.33 4.21 4.99
N MET A 101 15.04 4.42 5.30
CA MET A 101 14.28 5.56 4.82
C MET A 101 13.08 5.84 5.71
N ASP A 102 12.89 7.12 6.02
CA ASP A 102 11.68 7.64 6.64
C ASP A 102 10.97 8.57 5.67
N LEU A 103 9.77 8.18 5.23
CA LEU A 103 8.91 8.96 4.33
C LEU A 103 8.44 10.28 4.96
N SER A 104 8.51 10.43 6.28
CA SER A 104 8.16 11.69 6.95
C SER A 104 9.27 12.74 6.90
N SER A 105 10.46 12.39 6.39
CA SER A 105 11.63 13.29 6.36
C SER A 105 12.20 13.44 4.95
N ILE A 106 12.09 14.65 4.36
CA ILE A 106 12.69 14.96 3.05
C ILE A 106 14.20 14.71 3.03
N ALA A 107 14.90 15.00 4.13
CA ALA A 107 16.33 14.73 4.25
C ALA A 107 16.61 13.21 4.20
N SER A 108 15.77 12.41 4.87
CA SER A 108 15.87 10.93 4.81
C SER A 108 15.59 10.40 3.40
N ILE A 109 14.57 10.91 2.72
CA ILE A 109 14.25 10.58 1.33
C ILE A 109 15.43 10.91 0.40
N ARG A 110 16.01 12.11 0.52
CA ARG A 110 17.18 12.51 -0.28
C ARG A 110 18.37 11.59 -0.07
N ARG A 111 18.67 11.20 1.18
CA ARG A 111 19.73 10.21 1.49
C ARG A 111 19.42 8.84 0.89
N PHE A 112 18.17 8.39 0.95
CA PHE A 112 17.75 7.14 0.30
C PHE A 112 17.96 7.22 -1.23
N CYS A 113 17.51 8.28 -1.88
CA CYS A 113 17.68 8.47 -3.32
C CYS A 113 19.16 8.47 -3.72
N ALA A 114 20.01 9.19 -2.99
CA ALA A 114 21.45 9.21 -3.24
C ALA A 114 22.07 7.81 -3.13
N ARG A 115 21.70 7.05 -2.09
CA ARG A 115 22.16 5.66 -1.92
C ARG A 115 21.66 4.73 -3.02
N PHE A 116 20.39 4.85 -3.42
CA PHE A 116 19.83 4.04 -4.50
C PHE A 116 20.53 4.33 -5.84
N LEU A 117 20.72 5.61 -6.18
CA LEU A 117 21.42 6.01 -7.39
C LEU A 117 22.86 5.49 -7.42
N ALA A 118 23.55 5.48 -6.27
CA ALA A 118 24.90 4.94 -6.15
C ALA A 118 25.00 3.42 -6.40
N LEU A 119 23.88 2.68 -6.35
CA LEU A 119 23.87 1.25 -6.71
C LEU A 119 23.98 1.04 -8.24
N GLY A 120 23.77 2.08 -9.06
CA GLY A 120 23.82 1.95 -10.52
C GLY A 120 22.73 1.05 -11.10
N LEU A 121 21.62 0.88 -10.39
CA LEU A 121 20.53 -0.01 -10.76
C LEU A 121 19.41 0.75 -11.48
N PRO A 122 18.74 0.13 -12.48
CA PRO A 122 17.51 0.72 -13.03
C PRO A 122 16.41 0.73 -11.98
N LEU A 123 15.46 1.66 -12.10
CA LEU A 123 14.19 1.59 -11.39
C LEU A 123 13.10 1.20 -12.39
N ASN A 124 12.55 -0.01 -12.27
CA ASN A 124 11.51 -0.49 -13.17
C ASN A 124 10.11 -0.39 -12.54
N ILE A 125 10.03 -0.64 -11.23
CA ILE A 125 8.75 -0.68 -10.51
C ILE A 125 8.88 0.09 -9.20
N LEU A 126 7.92 0.97 -8.91
CA LEU A 126 7.80 1.65 -7.62
C LEU A 126 6.44 1.34 -7.00
N ILE A 127 6.44 0.64 -5.87
CA ILE A 127 5.25 0.31 -5.09
C ILE A 127 5.21 1.23 -3.86
N TYR A 128 4.34 2.24 -3.94
CA TYR A 128 4.18 3.25 -2.91
C TYR A 128 2.97 2.97 -2.01
N ASN A 129 3.20 2.74 -0.72
CA ASN A 129 2.16 2.57 0.28
C ASN A 129 1.65 3.94 0.78
N ALA A 130 0.71 4.53 0.03
CA ALA A 130 0.14 5.85 0.30
C ALA A 130 -0.60 5.96 1.65
N THR A 131 -1.05 4.84 2.20
CA THR A 131 -1.86 4.80 3.44
C THR A 131 -1.10 5.39 4.64
N THR A 132 0.19 5.08 4.78
CA THR A 132 0.99 5.60 5.90
C THR A 132 1.20 7.11 5.79
N ALA A 133 1.54 7.61 4.60
CA ALA A 133 1.72 9.05 4.38
C ALA A 133 0.42 9.83 4.58
N TYR A 134 -0.70 9.27 4.11
CA TYR A 134 -2.03 9.82 4.35
C TYR A 134 -2.37 9.89 5.84
N ALA A 135 -2.17 8.79 6.58
CA ALA A 135 -2.44 8.74 8.01
C ALA A 135 -1.62 9.78 8.79
N GLN A 136 -0.33 9.95 8.47
CA GLN A 136 0.52 10.97 9.09
C GLN A 136 0.03 12.38 8.80
N SER A 137 -0.39 12.66 7.56
CA SER A 137 -0.94 13.96 7.19
C SER A 137 -2.22 14.28 7.97
N LYS A 138 -3.08 13.27 8.20
CA LYS A 138 -4.30 13.45 9.01
C LYS A 138 -4.01 13.63 10.50
N LEU A 139 -3.03 12.91 11.04
CA LEU A 139 -2.57 13.13 12.41
C LEU A 139 -2.01 14.56 12.60
N ALA A 140 -1.21 15.04 11.64
CA ALA A 140 -0.67 16.40 11.66
C ALA A 140 -1.79 17.45 11.73
N ASN A 141 -2.86 17.30 10.93
CA ASN A 141 -4.02 18.19 11.00
C ASN A 141 -4.69 18.17 12.38
N ILE A 142 -4.83 17.00 13.00
CA ILE A 142 -5.41 16.87 14.35
C ILE A 142 -4.55 17.60 15.39
N MET A 143 -3.23 17.38 15.35
CA MET A 143 -2.29 18.02 16.28
C MET A 143 -2.27 19.54 16.10
N HIS A 144 -2.32 20.02 14.85
CA HIS A 144 -2.40 21.44 14.55
C HIS A 144 -3.69 22.08 15.09
N ALA A 145 -4.85 21.45 14.86
CA ALA A 145 -6.12 21.91 15.39
C ALA A 145 -6.11 21.99 16.93
N LYS A 146 -5.52 20.98 17.60
CA LYS A 146 -5.37 20.96 19.06
C LYS A 146 -4.49 22.10 19.57
N GLU A 147 -3.39 22.40 18.88
CA GLU A 147 -2.48 23.48 19.28
C GLU A 147 -3.13 24.85 19.07
N ILE A 148 -3.83 25.10 17.95
CA ILE A 148 -4.53 26.38 17.76
C ILE A 148 -5.68 26.52 18.77
N ALA A 149 -6.43 25.45 19.06
CA ALA A 149 -7.46 25.48 20.11
C ALA A 149 -6.89 25.90 21.47
N ARG A 150 -5.68 25.43 21.82
CA ARG A 150 -4.97 25.84 23.04
C ARG A 150 -4.64 27.33 23.02
N GLN A 151 -4.12 27.84 21.90
CA GLN A 151 -3.70 29.25 21.77
C GLN A 151 -4.87 30.24 21.77
N LEU A 152 -6.04 29.86 21.26
CA LEU A 152 -7.19 30.75 21.14
C LEU A 152 -8.23 30.58 22.25
N LYS A 153 -7.95 29.74 23.26
CA LYS A 153 -8.87 29.45 24.37
C LYS A 153 -9.32 30.73 25.10
N GLU A 154 -8.40 31.65 25.38
CA GLU A 154 -8.70 32.91 26.07
C GLU A 154 -9.44 33.92 25.18
N LYS A 155 -9.44 33.72 23.86
CA LYS A 155 -10.18 34.55 22.90
C LYS A 155 -11.61 34.06 22.69
N GLY A 156 -12.06 33.05 23.44
CA GLY A 156 -13.39 32.46 23.31
C GLY A 156 -13.63 31.71 21.99
N VAL A 157 -12.58 31.41 21.21
CA VAL A 157 -12.69 30.68 19.94
C VAL A 157 -12.51 29.19 20.20
N THR A 158 -13.44 28.38 19.68
CA THR A 158 -13.33 26.92 19.72
C THR A 158 -12.85 26.38 18.37
N ILE A 159 -11.90 25.44 18.41
CA ILE A 159 -11.42 24.75 17.22
C ILE A 159 -11.59 23.25 17.44
N ASN A 160 -12.20 22.61 16.45
CA ASN A 160 -12.48 21.18 16.45
C ASN A 160 -11.94 20.57 15.16
N THR A 161 -11.61 19.29 15.21
CA THR A 161 -11.20 18.50 14.04
C THR A 161 -12.09 17.28 13.94
N VAL A 162 -12.47 16.92 12.71
CA VAL A 162 -13.18 15.67 12.41
C VAL A 162 -12.29 14.82 11.52
N HIS A 163 -12.04 13.59 11.94
CA HIS A 163 -11.42 12.58 11.08
C HIS A 163 -12.51 11.63 10.59
N PRO A 164 -13.11 11.90 9.41
CA PRO A 164 -14.10 10.98 8.88
C PRO A 164 -13.43 9.64 8.61
N GLY A 165 -14.13 8.55 8.95
CA GLY A 165 -13.76 7.21 8.51
C GLY A 165 -13.92 7.07 6.99
N ILE A 166 -14.26 5.88 6.52
CA ILE A 166 -14.53 5.68 5.08
C ILE A 166 -15.83 6.39 4.73
N VAL A 167 -15.75 7.48 3.95
CA VAL A 167 -16.90 8.26 3.50
C VAL A 167 -16.95 8.25 1.98
N LYS A 168 -18.16 8.07 1.44
CA LYS A 168 -18.43 8.11 0.00
C LYS A 168 -18.20 9.52 -0.55
N THR A 169 -16.98 9.77 -1.03
CA THR A 169 -16.58 11.02 -1.71
C THR A 169 -16.06 10.70 -3.11
N GLY A 170 -15.79 11.73 -3.92
CA GLY A 170 -15.17 11.57 -5.25
C GLY A 170 -13.74 11.01 -5.23
N ILE A 171 -13.13 10.86 -4.05
CA ILE A 171 -11.78 10.29 -3.85
C ILE A 171 -11.79 8.76 -4.00
N ILE A 172 -12.95 8.10 -3.85
CA ILE A 172 -13.11 6.64 -3.96
C ILE A 172 -13.93 6.30 -5.22
N ARG A 173 -13.64 6.93 -6.37
CA ARG A 173 -14.39 6.69 -7.62
C ARG A 173 -14.19 5.28 -8.19
N ASP A 174 -13.01 4.69 -7.99
CA ASP A 174 -12.66 3.41 -8.63
C ASP A 174 -12.73 2.19 -7.71
N HIS A 175 -13.10 2.36 -6.43
CA HIS A 175 -13.37 1.22 -5.54
C HIS A 175 -14.89 1.08 -5.38
N LYS A 176 -15.53 0.39 -6.33
CA LYS A 176 -16.89 -0.15 -6.17
C LYS A 176 -16.84 -1.33 -5.19
N GLY A 177 -16.68 -1.01 -3.90
CA GLY A 177 -16.69 -1.98 -2.81
C GLY A 177 -17.92 -1.81 -1.92
N LEU A 178 -18.18 -2.85 -1.12
CA LEU A 178 -19.27 -2.99 -0.15
C LEU A 178 -19.46 -1.81 0.83
N ILE A 179 -18.44 -0.97 1.01
CA ILE A 179 -18.46 0.17 1.95
C ILE A 179 -18.88 1.49 1.27
N THR A 180 -18.83 1.59 -0.06
CA THR A 180 -19.02 2.86 -0.82
C THR A 180 -20.12 2.83 -1.88
N GLY A 181 -20.77 1.68 -2.13
CA GLY A 181 -21.97 1.61 -2.96
C GLY A 181 -23.16 2.34 -2.32
N LYS A 182 -23.86 3.21 -3.07
CA LYS A 182 -25.27 3.56 -2.75
C LYS A 182 -26.13 3.04 -3.90
N PRO A 183 -27.35 2.56 -3.63
CA PRO A 183 -28.35 2.34 -4.67
C PRO A 183 -28.65 3.67 -5.36
N SER A 184 -28.63 3.70 -6.70
CA SER A 184 -29.10 4.85 -7.45
C SER A 184 -30.62 4.85 -7.44
N PHE A 185 -31.24 5.80 -6.75
CA PHE A 185 -32.63 6.15 -6.98
C PHE A 185 -32.67 7.09 -8.19
N SER A 186 -33.12 6.60 -9.34
CA SER A 186 -33.60 7.48 -10.40
C SER A 186 -34.91 8.10 -9.94
N ARG A 187 -35.00 9.43 -9.96
CA ARG A 187 -36.26 10.15 -9.80
C ARG A 187 -37.24 9.68 -10.87
N ALA A 188 -38.41 9.23 -10.43
CA ALA A 188 -39.64 9.39 -11.20
C ALA A 188 -40.27 10.74 -10.78
#